data_AF-A0A290G546-F1
#
_entry.id   AF-A0A290G546-F1
#
_cell.length_a   1.000
_cell.length_b   1.000
_cell.length_c   1.000
_cell.angle_alpha   90.00
_cell.angle_beta   90.00
_cell.angle_gamma   90.00
#
_symmetry.space_group_name_H-M   'P 1'
#
loop_
_entity.id
_entity.type
_entity.pdbx_description
1 polymer ?
#
loop_
_entity_poly.entity_id
_entity_poly.type
_entity_poly.pdbx_seq_one_letter_code
_entity_poly.pdbx_strand_id
1 'polypeptide(L)'
;RRSRLSDPEDVYNVLNNNKGTDSVEGIMLDMSQMKRDLQLDADTFKRMPNIRFLKFYDSWWRHKESANVYVSSTLDSFPNELRYLEWSGCPVKSLPPSFCAEKLVKLSMPDSQVSKLWDGVQDLVNLKRMDLMRCEQLVELPDFTRASNLEVVRLDDCVRLR
;
A
#
# COMPACT_ATOMS: atom_id res chain seq x y z
N ARG A 1 -24.65 -1.60 4.74
CA ARG A 1 -23.46 -2.16 4.05
C ARG A 1 -22.49 -1.00 3.84
N ARG A 2 -21.29 -1.02 4.42
CA ARG A 2 -20.32 0.09 4.34
C ARG A 2 -19.27 -0.26 3.29
N SER A 3 -19.24 0.47 2.18
CA SER A 3 -18.25 0.25 1.12
C SER A 3 -16.94 1.01 1.32
N ARG A 4 -16.94 2.02 2.19
CA ARG A 4 -15.75 2.80 2.55
C ARG A 4 -15.59 2.81 4.05
N LEU A 5 -14.40 2.46 4.52
CA LEU A 5 -14.02 2.44 5.92
C LEU A 5 -13.01 3.56 6.17
N SER A 6 -13.30 4.42 7.14
CA SER A 6 -12.41 5.53 7.51
C SER A 6 -12.34 5.80 9.02
N ASP A 7 -13.24 5.22 9.81
CA ASP A 7 -13.14 5.26 11.26
C ASP A 7 -11.99 4.34 11.71
N PRO A 8 -11.00 4.83 12.48
CA PRO A 8 -9.82 4.03 12.84
C PRO A 8 -10.15 2.73 13.59
N GLU A 9 -11.16 2.75 14.46
CA GLU A 9 -11.55 1.59 15.26
C GLU A 9 -12.31 0.57 14.39
N ASP A 10 -13.18 1.01 13.49
CA ASP A 10 -13.82 0.13 12.51
C ASP A 10 -12.80 -0.52 11.57
N VAL A 11 -11.85 0.27 11.03
CA VAL A 11 -10.78 -0.24 10.15
C VAL A 11 -9.93 -1.25 10.89
N TYR A 12 -9.50 -0.94 12.12
CA TYR A 12 -8.77 -1.87 12.97
C TYR A 12 -9.54 -3.18 13.13
N ASN A 13 -10.81 -3.11 13.52
CA ASN A 13 -11.62 -4.29 13.78
C ASN A 13 -11.87 -5.15 12.52
N VAL A 14 -11.96 -4.51 11.35
CA VAL A 14 -12.10 -5.21 10.07
C VAL A 14 -10.81 -5.92 9.68
N LEU A 15 -9.68 -5.22 9.76
CA LEU A 15 -8.37 -5.74 9.34
C LEU A 15 -7.83 -6.79 10.32
N ASN A 16 -7.75 -6.45 11.62
CA ASN A 16 -7.16 -7.30 12.66
C ASN A 16 -7.94 -8.60 12.89
N ASN A 17 -9.25 -8.62 12.63
CA ASN A 17 -10.09 -9.80 12.84
C ASN A 17 -10.52 -10.48 11.52
N ASN A 18 -9.92 -10.08 10.39
CA ASN A 18 -10.27 -10.58 9.05
C ASN A 18 -11.79 -10.59 8.77
N LYS A 19 -12.49 -9.51 9.19
CA LYS A 19 -13.94 -9.33 9.03
C LYS A 19 -14.31 -8.56 7.75
N GLY A 20 -13.35 -8.35 6.86
CA GLY A 20 -13.55 -7.78 5.54
C GLY A 20 -14.59 -8.55 4.72
N THR A 21 -15.26 -7.84 3.83
CA THR A 21 -16.24 -8.42 2.90
C THR A 21 -16.04 -7.88 1.49
N ASP A 22 -16.63 -8.56 0.51
CA ASP A 22 -16.67 -8.15 -0.90
C ASP A 22 -17.27 -6.75 -1.12
N SER A 23 -17.98 -6.21 -0.14
CA SER A 23 -18.61 -4.91 -0.21
C SER A 23 -17.66 -3.75 0.07
N VAL A 24 -16.51 -4.03 0.68
CA VAL A 24 -15.49 -3.03 0.98
C VAL A 24 -14.74 -2.71 -0.30
N GLU A 25 -14.81 -1.45 -0.70
CA GLU A 25 -14.15 -0.90 -1.89
C GLU A 25 -13.06 0.12 -1.54
N GLY A 26 -13.08 0.65 -0.31
CA GLY A 26 -12.14 1.67 0.11
C GLY A 26 -11.81 1.57 1.59
N ILE A 27 -10.52 1.69 1.91
CA ILE A 27 -10.03 1.78 3.29
C ILE A 27 -9.12 3.00 3.38
N MET A 28 -9.41 3.87 4.34
CA MET A 28 -8.60 5.01 4.72
C MET A 28 -8.28 4.88 6.22
N LEU A 29 -7.02 4.86 6.58
CA LEU A 29 -6.55 4.75 7.95
C LEU A 29 -5.55 5.86 8.22
N ASP A 30 -5.94 6.78 9.11
CA ASP A 30 -5.00 7.70 9.73
C ASP A 30 -4.33 6.98 10.91
N MET A 31 -3.11 6.51 10.68
CA MET A 31 -2.34 5.73 11.65
C MET A 31 -2.00 6.56 12.89
N SER A 32 -1.96 7.90 12.81
CA SER A 32 -1.74 8.77 13.97
C SER A 32 -2.88 8.69 15.00
N GLN A 33 -4.08 8.29 14.57
CA GLN A 33 -5.27 8.17 15.42
C GLN A 33 -5.42 6.77 16.05
N MET A 34 -4.52 5.85 15.71
CA MET A 34 -4.56 4.50 16.23
C MET A 34 -4.11 4.45 17.69
N LYS A 35 -4.85 3.69 18.50
CA LYS A 35 -4.58 3.53 19.94
C LYS A 35 -3.73 2.30 20.26
N ARG A 36 -3.51 1.43 19.28
CA ARG A 36 -2.82 0.15 19.43
C ARG A 36 -2.33 -0.35 18.08
N ASP A 37 -1.25 -1.11 18.11
CA ASP A 37 -0.63 -1.66 16.91
C ASP A 37 -1.58 -2.57 16.14
N LEU A 38 -1.55 -2.46 14.80
CA LEU A 38 -2.32 -3.28 13.88
C LEU A 38 -1.41 -4.28 13.20
N GLN A 39 -1.71 -5.56 13.41
CA GLN A 39 -1.07 -6.65 12.71
C GLN A 39 -1.89 -6.99 11.46
N LEU A 40 -1.23 -6.98 10.30
CA LEU A 40 -1.81 -7.51 9.06
C LEU A 40 -1.22 -8.90 8.81
N ASP A 41 -2.11 -9.88 8.72
CA ASP A 41 -1.78 -11.23 8.33
C ASP A 41 -1.72 -11.38 6.81
N ALA A 42 -1.09 -12.47 6.36
CA ALA A 42 -0.83 -12.72 4.94
C ALA A 42 -2.10 -12.67 4.07
N ASP A 43 -3.23 -13.13 4.60
CA ASP A 43 -4.51 -13.21 3.89
C ASP A 43 -5.48 -12.05 4.17
N THR A 44 -5.02 -10.98 4.84
CA THR A 44 -5.87 -9.85 5.29
C THR A 44 -6.80 -9.32 4.20
N PHE A 45 -6.30 -9.19 2.96
CA PHE A 45 -7.08 -8.62 1.85
C PHE A 45 -7.89 -9.65 1.05
N LYS A 46 -7.75 -10.95 1.34
CA LYS A 46 -8.36 -12.04 0.56
C LYS A 46 -9.89 -11.98 0.52
N ARG A 47 -10.51 -11.50 1.61
CA ARG A 47 -11.98 -11.38 1.72
C ARG A 47 -12.54 -10.06 1.19
N MET A 48 -11.68 -9.16 0.70
CA MET A 48 -12.07 -7.84 0.19
C MET A 48 -11.57 -7.63 -1.26
N PRO A 49 -11.96 -8.51 -2.20
CA PRO A 49 -11.42 -8.50 -3.57
C PRO A 49 -11.74 -7.20 -4.34
N ASN A 50 -12.78 -6.46 -3.94
CA ASN A 50 -13.27 -5.27 -4.64
C ASN A 50 -12.66 -3.96 -4.13
N ILE A 51 -11.63 -4.00 -3.28
CA ILE A 51 -10.93 -2.78 -2.85
C ILE A 51 -10.29 -2.10 -4.07
N ARG A 52 -10.65 -0.84 -4.26
CA ARG A 52 -10.12 0.07 -5.28
C ARG A 52 -9.22 1.15 -4.69
N PHE A 53 -9.36 1.42 -3.39
CA PHE A 53 -8.65 2.50 -2.70
C PHE A 53 -8.13 2.00 -1.35
N LEU A 54 -6.82 2.00 -1.16
CA LEU A 54 -6.16 1.68 0.11
C LEU A 54 -5.25 2.84 0.47
N LYS A 55 -5.54 3.53 1.58
CA LYS A 55 -4.78 4.68 2.05
C LYS A 55 -4.45 4.57 3.52
N PHE A 56 -3.21 4.23 3.85
CA PHE A 56 -2.64 4.27 5.19
C PHE A 56 -1.65 5.43 5.26
N TYR A 57 -1.94 6.42 6.09
CA TYR A 57 -1.16 7.65 6.20
C TYR A 57 -1.03 8.05 7.66
N ASP A 58 -0.07 8.92 7.94
CA ASP A 58 0.15 9.50 9.26
C ASP A 58 0.03 11.02 9.13
N SER A 59 -1.00 11.60 9.73
CA SER A 59 -1.26 13.04 9.67
C SER A 59 -0.36 13.90 10.55
N TRP A 60 0.36 13.31 11.50
CA TRP A 60 1.19 14.04 12.48
C TRP A 60 2.69 13.92 12.23
N TRP A 61 3.10 13.18 11.20
CA TRP A 61 4.50 12.93 10.86
C TRP A 61 5.31 12.40 12.06
N ARG A 62 5.25 11.08 12.30
CA ARG A 62 6.13 10.31 13.18
C ARG A 62 6.34 10.91 14.57
N HIS A 63 5.26 11.02 15.33
CA HIS A 63 5.38 10.98 16.79
C HIS A 63 5.81 9.57 17.22
N LYS A 64 6.88 9.49 18.03
CA LYS A 64 7.51 8.24 18.52
C LYS A 64 6.57 7.33 19.34
N GLU A 65 5.39 7.83 19.73
CA GLU A 65 4.39 7.11 20.54
C GLU A 65 3.15 6.67 19.74
N SER A 66 3.15 6.82 18.41
CA SER A 66 2.04 6.35 17.58
C SER A 66 2.06 4.83 17.40
N ALA A 67 0.87 4.23 17.32
CA ALA A 67 0.72 2.83 17.01
C ALA A 67 1.18 2.54 15.57
N ASN A 68 1.79 1.36 15.38
CA ASN A 68 2.35 0.95 14.11
C ASN A 68 1.43 -0.03 13.37
N VAL A 69 1.61 -0.10 12.05
CA VAL A 69 1.06 -1.18 11.23
C VAL A 69 2.20 -2.13 10.88
N TYR A 70 2.09 -3.39 11.31
CA TYR A 70 3.05 -4.44 10.99
C TYR A 70 2.45 -5.46 10.02
N VAL A 71 3.32 -6.21 9.36
CA VAL A 71 2.97 -7.34 8.51
C VAL A 71 3.71 -8.56 9.05
N SER A 72 3.01 -9.65 9.37
CA SER A 72 3.58 -10.82 10.10
C SER A 72 4.72 -11.52 9.36
N SER A 73 4.74 -11.45 8.03
CA SER A 73 5.82 -11.96 7.19
C SER A 73 5.79 -11.29 5.82
N THR A 74 4.81 -11.69 5.01
CA THR A 74 4.53 -11.22 3.66
C THR A 74 3.01 -11.20 3.48
N LEU A 75 2.49 -10.20 2.79
CA LEU A 75 1.11 -10.25 2.31
C LEU A 75 1.06 -11.27 1.17
N ASP A 76 0.15 -12.23 1.21
CA ASP A 76 -0.01 -13.26 0.16
C ASP A 76 -0.69 -12.68 -1.08
N SER A 77 -1.56 -11.70 -0.87
CA SER A 77 -2.35 -11.10 -1.93
C SER A 77 -2.71 -9.65 -1.64
N PHE A 78 -2.88 -8.91 -2.72
CA PHE A 78 -3.56 -7.63 -2.73
C PHE A 78 -4.78 -7.70 -3.64
N PRO A 79 -5.77 -6.81 -3.46
CA PRO A 79 -6.94 -6.72 -4.31
C PRO A 79 -6.56 -6.34 -5.75
N ASN A 80 -6.99 -7.13 -6.74
CA ASN A 80 -6.70 -6.86 -8.16
C ASN A 80 -7.49 -5.66 -8.72
N GLU A 81 -8.53 -5.20 -8.02
CA GLU A 81 -9.29 -4.00 -8.39
C GLU A 81 -8.63 -2.70 -7.92
N LEU A 82 -7.45 -2.77 -7.29
CA LEU A 82 -6.78 -1.62 -6.69
C LEU A 82 -6.41 -0.58 -7.76
N ARG A 83 -6.88 0.65 -7.54
CA ARG A 83 -6.60 1.82 -8.40
C ARG A 83 -5.72 2.83 -7.69
N TYR A 84 -5.81 2.90 -6.37
CA TYR A 84 -5.05 3.85 -5.56
C TYR A 84 -4.46 3.11 -4.36
N LEU A 85 -3.14 3.07 -4.29
CA LEU A 85 -2.39 2.60 -3.14
C LEU A 85 -1.58 3.76 -2.57
N GLU A 86 -1.90 4.15 -1.34
CA GLU A 86 -1.12 5.09 -0.54
C GLU A 86 -0.78 4.42 0.79
N TRP A 87 0.51 4.20 1.07
CA TRP A 87 0.94 3.56 2.31
C TRP A 87 2.26 4.17 2.77
N SER A 88 2.16 5.23 3.57
CA SER A 88 3.33 5.89 4.15
C SER A 88 4.00 4.98 5.16
N GLY A 89 5.33 4.88 5.13
CA GLY A 89 6.07 4.04 6.09
C GLY A 89 5.75 2.56 5.97
N CYS A 90 5.40 2.06 4.78
CA CYS A 90 5.02 0.67 4.59
C CYS A 90 6.17 -0.26 5.00
N PRO A 91 5.92 -1.28 5.85
CA PRO A 91 6.98 -2.16 6.34
C PRO A 91 7.39 -3.25 5.34
N VAL A 92 6.68 -3.42 4.24
CA VAL A 92 6.94 -4.48 3.27
C VAL A 92 8.17 -4.19 2.40
N LYS A 93 8.95 -5.22 2.12
CA LYS A 93 10.14 -5.10 1.25
C LYS A 93 9.81 -5.19 -0.25
N SER A 94 8.70 -5.84 -0.58
CA SER A 94 8.13 -6.02 -1.93
C SER A 94 6.63 -6.30 -1.81
N LEU A 95 5.85 -5.92 -2.83
CA LEU A 95 4.47 -6.38 -2.98
C LEU A 95 4.45 -7.86 -3.36
N PRO A 96 3.34 -8.60 -3.06
CA PRO A 96 3.28 -10.02 -3.35
C PRO A 96 3.45 -10.34 -4.83
N PRO A 97 3.94 -11.55 -5.17
CA PRO A 97 4.00 -12.03 -6.54
C PRO A 97 2.64 -12.04 -7.26
N SER A 98 1.55 -12.14 -6.50
CA SER A 98 0.16 -12.10 -7.01
C SER A 98 -0.35 -10.70 -7.33
N PHE A 99 0.42 -9.64 -7.01
CA PHE A 99 0.02 -8.26 -7.26
C PHE A 99 -0.10 -7.99 -8.77
N CYS A 100 -1.23 -7.41 -9.19
CA CYS A 100 -1.48 -6.99 -10.56
C CYS A 100 -1.64 -5.47 -10.61
N ALA A 101 -0.76 -4.79 -11.34
CA ALA A 101 -0.75 -3.33 -11.43
C ALA A 101 -1.58 -2.76 -12.59
N GLU A 102 -2.23 -3.62 -13.41
CA GLU A 102 -2.92 -3.21 -14.64
C GLU A 102 -3.94 -2.08 -14.41
N LYS A 103 -4.70 -2.15 -13.31
CA LYS A 103 -5.74 -1.16 -12.95
C LYS A 103 -5.23 -0.01 -12.08
N LEU A 104 -3.96 -0.06 -11.67
CA LEU A 104 -3.38 0.89 -10.73
C LEU A 104 -3.19 2.25 -11.42
N VAL A 105 -3.73 3.31 -10.81
CA VAL A 105 -3.61 4.69 -11.28
C VAL A 105 -2.57 5.46 -10.48
N LYS A 106 -2.49 5.20 -9.17
CA LYS A 106 -1.51 5.82 -8.28
C LYS A 106 -0.92 4.79 -7.33
N LEU A 107 0.41 4.78 -7.27
CA LEU A 107 1.21 4.13 -6.23
C LEU A 107 1.95 5.21 -5.43
N SER A 108 1.79 5.23 -4.12
CA SER A 108 2.46 6.17 -3.22
C SER A 108 2.87 5.47 -1.94
N MET A 109 4.16 5.21 -1.77
CA MET A 109 4.69 4.50 -0.60
C MET A 109 5.91 5.22 -0.04
N PRO A 110 5.81 6.52 0.31
CA PRO A 110 6.96 7.26 0.82
C PRO A 110 7.43 6.68 2.16
N ASP A 111 8.72 6.86 2.48
CA ASP A 111 9.34 6.42 3.74
C ASP A 111 9.26 4.90 3.99
N SER A 112 9.04 4.10 2.94
CA SER A 112 8.79 2.65 3.07
C SER A 112 10.08 1.83 3.09
N GLN A 113 9.99 0.61 3.61
CA GLN A 113 11.09 -0.36 3.63
C GLN A 113 11.24 -1.16 2.32
N VAL A 114 10.60 -0.68 1.25
CA VAL A 114 10.61 -1.33 -0.05
C VAL A 114 12.03 -1.30 -0.64
N SER A 115 12.55 -2.48 -1.00
CA SER A 115 13.82 -2.60 -1.72
C SER A 115 13.60 -2.81 -3.22
N LYS A 116 12.50 -3.46 -3.57
CA LYS A 116 11.99 -3.69 -4.92
C LYS A 116 10.47 -3.76 -4.85
N LEU A 117 9.75 -3.19 -5.81
CA LEU A 117 8.29 -3.20 -5.78
C LEU A 117 7.67 -4.58 -6.09
N TRP A 118 8.12 -5.25 -7.14
CA TRP A 118 7.69 -6.58 -7.59
C TRP A 118 8.67 -7.13 -8.62
N ASP A 119 8.65 -8.44 -8.85
CA ASP A 119 9.42 -9.10 -9.90
C ASP A 119 8.69 -9.14 -11.25
N GLY A 120 9.47 -9.18 -12.33
CA GLY A 120 8.96 -9.27 -13.69
C GLY A 120 8.37 -7.95 -14.23
N VAL A 121 7.80 -8.05 -15.44
CA VAL A 121 7.17 -6.92 -16.14
C VAL A 121 5.68 -6.91 -15.85
N GLN A 122 5.18 -5.80 -15.33
CA GLN A 122 3.75 -5.56 -15.10
C GLN A 122 3.16 -4.75 -16.26
N ASP A 123 1.86 -4.87 -16.48
CA ASP A 123 1.14 -3.86 -17.26
C ASP A 123 0.89 -2.63 -16.38
N LEU A 124 1.44 -1.48 -16.77
CA LEU A 124 1.31 -0.22 -16.04
C LEU A 124 0.54 0.82 -16.87
N VAL A 125 -0.26 0.38 -17.85
CA VAL A 125 -0.96 1.27 -18.80
C VAL A 125 -1.81 2.32 -18.10
N ASN A 126 -2.41 2.03 -16.95
CA ASN A 126 -3.24 3.00 -16.22
C ASN A 126 -2.47 3.86 -15.20
N LEU A 127 -1.20 3.54 -14.93
CA LEU A 127 -0.43 4.19 -13.88
C LEU A 127 -0.08 5.62 -14.32
N LYS A 128 -0.55 6.61 -13.56
CA LYS A 128 -0.25 8.02 -13.77
C LYS A 128 0.82 8.55 -12.83
N ARG A 129 0.88 8.00 -11.62
CA ARG A 129 1.78 8.51 -10.58
C ARG A 129 2.40 7.39 -9.76
N MET A 130 3.72 7.48 -9.61
CA MET A 130 4.52 6.70 -8.67
C MET A 130 5.25 7.64 -7.72
N ASP A 131 5.11 7.42 -6.43
CA ASP A 131 5.74 8.23 -5.38
C ASP A 131 6.41 7.29 -4.36
N LEU A 132 7.73 7.22 -4.39
CA LEU A 132 8.56 6.35 -3.55
C LEU A 132 9.63 7.18 -2.81
N MET A 133 9.37 8.46 -2.55
CA MET A 133 10.35 9.33 -1.87
C MET A 133 10.78 8.74 -0.53
N ARG A 134 12.05 8.93 -0.16
CA ARG A 134 12.67 8.46 1.10
C ARG A 134 12.58 6.94 1.30
N CYS A 135 12.45 6.16 0.22
CA CYS A 135 12.61 4.71 0.27
C CYS A 135 14.10 4.36 0.22
N GLU A 136 14.80 4.54 1.35
CA GLU A 136 16.25 4.37 1.44
C GLU A 136 16.76 2.97 1.08
N GLN A 137 15.90 1.95 1.13
CA GLN A 137 16.24 0.57 0.81
C GLN A 137 16.05 0.23 -0.68
N LEU A 138 15.40 1.11 -1.45
CA LEU A 138 15.07 0.89 -2.86
C LEU A 138 16.35 0.79 -3.69
N VAL A 139 16.54 -0.33 -4.40
CA VAL A 139 17.74 -0.57 -5.23
C VAL A 139 17.44 -0.62 -6.72
N GLU A 140 16.19 -0.83 -7.11
CA GLU A 140 15.77 -0.88 -8.52
C GLU A 140 14.33 -0.38 -8.70
N LEU A 141 14.04 0.12 -9.91
CA LEU A 141 12.70 0.54 -10.33
C LEU A 141 12.02 -0.57 -11.15
N PRO A 142 10.68 -0.59 -11.20
CA PRO A 142 9.96 -1.48 -12.11
C PRO A 142 10.22 -1.09 -13.57
N ASP A 143 10.01 -2.04 -14.47
CA ASP A 143 10.04 -1.80 -15.90
C ASP A 143 8.88 -0.88 -16.33
N PHE A 144 9.20 0.29 -16.86
CA PHE A 144 8.23 1.29 -17.32
C PHE A 144 7.89 1.19 -18.82
N THR A 145 8.37 0.20 -19.55
CA THR A 145 8.09 0.03 -21.00
C THR A 145 6.60 -0.03 -21.30
N ARG A 146 5.78 -0.52 -20.36
CA ARG A 146 4.32 -0.59 -20.46
C ARG A 146 3.58 0.50 -19.68
N ALA A 147 4.25 1.56 -19.25
CA ALA A 147 3.69 2.65 -18.46
C ALA A 147 3.33 3.89 -19.32
N SER A 148 2.49 3.71 -20.34
CA SER A 148 2.22 4.74 -21.35
C SER A 148 1.51 6.00 -20.85
N ASN A 149 0.80 5.93 -19.72
CA ASN A 149 0.12 7.07 -19.10
C ASN A 149 0.87 7.64 -17.87
N LEU A 150 2.14 7.25 -17.65
CA LEU A 150 2.91 7.69 -16.49
C LEU A 150 3.30 9.16 -16.62
N GLU A 151 2.79 9.99 -15.71
CA GLU A 151 2.99 11.44 -15.70
C GLU A 151 4.04 11.87 -14.67
N VAL A 152 4.07 11.20 -13.51
CA VAL A 152 4.90 11.61 -12.36
C VAL A 152 5.58 10.41 -11.72
N VAL A 153 6.89 10.51 -11.53
CA VAL A 153 7.69 9.61 -10.71
C VAL A 153 8.46 10.45 -9.70
N ARG A 154 8.32 10.16 -8.40
CA ARG A 154 9.07 10.82 -7.32
C ARG A 154 9.95 9.82 -6.59
N LEU A 155 11.25 10.12 -6.52
CA LEU A 155 12.31 9.25 -6.00
C LEU A 155 13.30 10.02 -5.12
N ASP A 156 12.90 11.20 -4.65
CA ASP A 156 13.70 12.06 -3.79
C ASP A 156 14.18 11.25 -2.57
N ASP A 157 15.44 11.40 -2.21
CA ASP A 157 16.07 10.73 -1.05
C ASP A 157 16.06 9.18 -1.09
N CYS A 158 15.93 8.56 -2.27
CA CYS A 158 16.17 7.12 -2.47
C CYS A 158 17.67 6.81 -2.57
N VAL A 159 18.39 6.90 -1.45
CA VAL A 159 19.87 6.91 -1.43
C VAL A 159 20.58 5.65 -1.96
N ARG A 160 19.89 4.52 -2.07
CA ARG A 160 20.45 3.25 -2.62
C ARG A 160 20.07 2.99 -4.07
N LEU A 161 19.16 3.79 -4.63
CA LEU A 161 18.74 3.67 -6.01
C LEU A 161 19.87 4.25 -6.88
N ARG A 162 20.42 3.41 -7.76
CA ARG A 162 21.55 3.76 -8.63
C ARG A 162 21.09 4.28 -9.98
#